data_AF-A0A1D2R601-F1
#
_entry.id   AF-A0A1D2R601-F1
#
_cell.length_a   1.000
_cell.length_b   1.000
_cell.length_c   1.000
_cell.angle_alpha   90.00
_cell.angle_beta   90.00
_cell.angle_gamma   90.00
#
_symmetry.space_group_name_H-M   'P 1'
#
loop_
_entity.id
_entity.type
_entity.pdbx_description
1 polymer ?
#
loop_
_entity_poly.entity_id
_entity_poly.type
_entity_poly.pdbx_seq_one_letter_code
_entity_poly.pdbx_strand_id
1 'polypeptide(L)'
;MDILPDFSILFLFISKVININNNLESGEIKAYVGNEAVIGPIKSGEIPEINSTVLESDSKTMVGRVSDVIGRVNAPYLVVKLSRKFRKKVKRASW
;
A
#
# COMPACT_ATOMS: atom_id res chain seq x y z
N MET A 1 1.66 -37.68 5.27
CA MET A 1 0.67 -36.63 4.96
C MET A 1 1.45 -35.40 4.58
N ASP A 2 1.47 -35.09 3.28
CA ASP A 2 2.05 -33.87 2.77
C ASP A 2 1.31 -32.67 3.35
N ILE A 3 1.98 -31.92 4.22
CA ILE A 3 1.48 -30.63 4.70
C ILE A 3 1.79 -29.63 3.60
N LEU A 4 0.84 -29.45 2.69
CA LEU A 4 0.80 -28.23 1.88
C LEU A 4 0.60 -27.05 2.85
N PRO A 5 1.48 -26.04 2.87
CA PRO A 5 1.17 -24.79 3.54
C PRO A 5 0.00 -24.13 2.81
N ASP A 6 -1.12 -24.05 3.52
CA ASP A 6 -2.40 -23.52 3.06
C ASP A 6 -2.27 -22.00 2.81
N PHE A 7 -1.89 -21.60 1.60
CA PHE A 7 -1.79 -20.20 1.20
C PHE A 7 -3.13 -19.71 0.65
N SER A 8 -4.00 -19.23 1.55
CA SER A 8 -5.21 -18.49 1.17
C SER A 8 -4.83 -17.06 0.75
N ILE A 9 -4.66 -16.83 -0.55
CA ILE A 9 -4.50 -15.48 -1.10
C ILE A 9 -5.89 -14.89 -1.35
N LEU A 10 -6.35 -14.06 -0.42
CA LEU A 10 -7.59 -13.30 -0.58
C LEU A 10 -7.33 -12.05 -1.44
N PHE A 11 -7.85 -12.05 -2.67
CA PHE A 11 -7.79 -10.88 -3.56
C PHE A 11 -8.94 -9.92 -3.25
N LEU A 12 -8.64 -8.77 -2.63
CA LEU A 12 -9.57 -7.63 -2.57
C LEU A 12 -9.09 -6.53 -3.52
N PHE A 13 -9.79 -6.35 -4.64
CA PHE A 13 -9.59 -5.25 -5.57
C PHE A 13 -10.27 -3.98 -5.05
N ILE A 14 -9.62 -3.30 -4.09
CA ILE A 14 -9.97 -1.92 -3.75
C ILE A 14 -9.06 -1.01 -4.56
N SER A 15 -9.52 -0.57 -5.73
CA SER A 15 -8.89 0.50 -6.51
C SER A 15 -9.15 1.84 -5.82
N LYS A 16 -8.38 2.14 -4.77
CA LYS A 16 -8.39 3.44 -4.10
C LYS A 16 -7.09 4.18 -4.34
N VAL A 17 -7.25 5.44 -4.76
CA VAL A 17 -6.16 6.38 -5.03
C VAL A 17 -5.67 6.94 -3.69
N ILE A 18 -4.38 6.79 -3.42
CA ILE A 18 -3.73 7.20 -2.17
C ILE A 18 -2.85 8.42 -2.46
N ASN A 19 -2.98 9.46 -1.63
CA ASN A 19 -2.18 10.67 -1.71
C ASN A 19 -0.99 10.59 -0.75
N ILE A 20 0.22 10.68 -1.29
CA ILE A 20 1.46 10.50 -0.52
C ILE A 20 2.09 11.89 -0.32
N ASN A 21 1.63 12.69 0.64
CA ASN A 21 2.20 14.02 0.94
C ASN A 21 2.07 15.08 -0.20
N ASN A 22 2.20 16.36 0.17
CA ASN A 22 1.81 17.52 -0.67
C ASN A 22 2.55 17.74 -2.01
N ASN A 23 3.46 16.86 -2.45
CA ASN A 23 4.25 17.07 -3.67
C ASN A 23 4.48 15.81 -4.54
N LEU A 24 3.86 14.69 -4.19
CA LEU A 24 4.06 13.39 -4.83
C LEU A 24 2.73 12.91 -5.43
N GLU A 25 2.76 12.56 -6.72
CA GLU A 25 1.57 12.06 -7.43
C GLU A 25 0.97 10.84 -6.71
N SER A 26 -0.35 10.77 -6.75
CA SER A 26 -1.12 9.72 -6.09
C SER A 26 -0.86 8.34 -6.70
N GLY A 27 -0.56 7.35 -5.87
CA GLY A 27 -0.41 5.95 -6.28
C GLY A 27 -1.68 5.14 -5.99
N GLU A 28 -1.90 4.07 -6.74
CA GLU A 28 -2.98 3.10 -6.47
C GLU A 28 -2.45 1.91 -5.68
N ILE A 29 -3.25 1.38 -4.76
CA ILE A 29 -2.96 0.08 -4.14
C ILE A 29 -3.12 -1.01 -5.20
N LYS A 30 -2.05 -1.77 -5.45
CA LYS A 30 -2.07 -2.92 -6.37
C LYS A 30 -2.23 -4.25 -5.66
N ALA A 31 -1.67 -4.39 -4.46
CA ALA A 31 -1.72 -5.64 -3.71
C ALA A 31 -1.67 -5.40 -2.20
N TYR A 32 -2.18 -6.37 -1.45
CA TYR A 32 -2.00 -6.51 -0.02
C TYR A 32 -1.20 -7.78 0.26
N VAL A 33 -0.11 -7.67 1.00
CA VAL A 33 0.76 -8.80 1.38
C VAL A 33 0.86 -8.79 2.91
N GLY A 34 0.02 -9.60 3.57
CA GLY A 34 -0.04 -9.67 5.02
C GLY A 34 -0.36 -8.32 5.69
N ASN A 35 0.65 -7.69 6.31
CA ASN A 35 0.52 -6.38 6.98
C ASN A 35 1.00 -5.20 6.12
N GLU A 36 1.33 -5.47 4.85
CA GLU A 36 1.86 -4.50 3.92
C GLU A 36 0.92 -4.32 2.73
N ALA A 37 1.02 -3.17 2.07
CA ALA A 37 0.39 -2.88 0.80
C ALA A 37 1.43 -2.41 -0.20
N VAL A 38 1.27 -2.84 -1.45
CA VAL A 38 2.09 -2.37 -2.57
C VAL A 38 1.33 -1.27 -3.28
N ILE A 39 1.94 -0.08 -3.38
CA ILE A 39 1.34 1.11 -3.96
C ILE A 39 2.19 1.58 -5.13
N GLY A 40 1.58 1.73 -6.31
CA GLY A 40 2.29 2.23 -7.49
C GLY A 40 1.68 1.76 -8.81
N PRO A 41 2.38 1.97 -9.93
CA PRO A 41 3.65 2.70 -10.02
C PRO A 41 3.44 4.19 -9.70
N ILE A 42 4.39 4.79 -8.98
CA ILE A 42 4.38 6.23 -8.71
C ILE A 42 5.08 6.94 -9.86
N LYS A 43 4.38 7.87 -10.48
CA LYS A 43 4.95 8.75 -11.51
C LYS A 43 5.46 10.02 -10.82
N SER A 44 6.54 9.88 -10.06
CA SER A 44 7.19 11.03 -9.44
C SER A 44 8.66 11.04 -9.79
N GLY A 45 9.21 12.24 -9.99
CA GLY A 45 10.66 12.44 -10.09
C GLY A 45 11.38 12.24 -8.76
N GLU A 46 10.65 12.23 -7.64
CA GLU A 46 11.17 12.01 -6.31
C GLU A 46 10.66 10.68 -5.73
N ILE A 47 11.58 9.89 -5.19
CA ILE A 47 11.27 8.64 -4.50
C ILE A 47 11.00 8.97 -3.03
N PRO A 48 9.81 8.62 -2.48
CA PRO A 48 9.50 8.82 -1.07
C PRO A 48 10.52 8.13 -0.15
N GLU A 49 10.92 8.82 0.91
CA GLU A 49 11.83 8.25 1.90
C GLU A 49 11.17 7.10 2.66
N ILE A 50 11.98 6.14 3.09
CA ILE A 50 11.56 5.09 4.01
C ILE A 50 11.04 5.74 5.31
N ASN A 51 9.99 5.17 5.89
CA ASN A 51 9.19 5.68 7.01
C ASN A 51 8.29 6.89 6.70
N SER A 52 8.27 7.39 5.46
CA SER A 52 7.32 8.42 5.04
C SER A 52 5.88 7.97 5.28
N THR A 53 5.05 8.90 5.76
CA THR A 53 3.64 8.61 6.04
C THR A 53 2.83 8.62 4.75
N VAL A 54 1.95 7.63 4.60
CA VAL A 54 1.08 7.48 3.44
C VAL A 54 -0.37 7.69 3.86
N LEU A 55 -1.10 8.55 3.14
CA LEU A 55 -2.47 8.97 3.48
C LEU A 55 -3.46 8.62 2.37
N GLU A 56 -4.68 8.22 2.72
CA GLU A 56 -5.76 8.03 1.75
C GLU A 56 -6.19 9.41 1.23
N SER A 57 -6.32 9.58 -0.09
CA SER A 57 -6.55 10.89 -0.72
C SER A 57 -7.81 11.58 -0.20
N ASP A 58 -8.92 10.85 -0.15
CA ASP A 58 -10.23 11.43 0.18
C ASP A 58 -10.39 11.76 1.67
N SER A 59 -9.89 10.88 2.53
CA SER A 59 -10.16 10.94 3.97
C SER A 59 -9.01 11.52 4.78
N LYS A 60 -7.84 11.70 4.15
CA LYS A 60 -6.56 11.98 4.83
C LYS A 60 -6.22 10.98 5.94
N THR A 61 -6.85 9.80 5.93
CA THR A 61 -6.59 8.76 6.92
C THR A 61 -5.23 8.14 6.66
N MET A 62 -4.43 7.98 7.72
CA MET A 62 -3.15 7.27 7.64
C MET A 62 -3.35 5.81 7.21
N VAL A 63 -2.88 5.50 6.01
CA VAL A 63 -2.80 4.15 5.46
C VAL A 63 -1.70 3.39 6.18
N GLY A 64 -0.51 3.99 6.29
CA GLY A 64 0.67 3.35 6.84
C GLY A 64 1.93 4.18 6.69
N ARG A 65 3.08 3.51 6.74
CA ARG A 65 4.40 4.10 6.47
C ARG A 65 5.14 3.28 5.44
N VAL A 66 5.92 3.94 4.59
CA VAL A 66 6.80 3.28 3.61
C VAL A 66 7.81 2.43 4.37
N SER A 67 7.84 1.13 4.09
CA SER A 67 8.85 0.21 4.60
C SER A 67 9.97 -0.02 3.60
N ASP A 68 9.64 -0.02 2.30
CA ASP A 68 10.60 -0.27 1.23
C ASP A 68 10.14 0.37 -0.09
N VAL A 69 11.06 0.49 -1.05
CA VAL A 69 10.79 0.95 -2.42
C VAL A 69 11.36 -0.07 -3.40
N ILE A 70 10.49 -0.63 -4.24
CA ILE A 70 10.84 -1.67 -5.20
C ILE A 70 10.52 -1.23 -6.64
N GLY A 71 11.05 -1.96 -7.62
CA GLY A 71 10.78 -1.72 -9.03
C GLY A 71 11.82 -0.82 -9.71
N ARG A 72 11.45 -0.26 -10.87
CA ARG A 72 12.36 0.56 -11.68
C ARG A 72 12.37 1.99 -11.17
N VAL A 73 13.52 2.67 -11.28
CA VAL A 73 13.68 4.08 -10.87
C VAL A 73 12.63 5.00 -11.53
N ASN A 74 12.24 4.73 -12.79
CA ASN A 74 11.26 5.53 -13.52
C ASN A 74 9.80 5.17 -13.22
N ALA A 75 9.57 4.08 -12.50
CA ALA A 75 8.23 3.59 -12.13
C ALA A 75 8.31 2.78 -10.82
N PRO A 76 8.67 3.43 -9.70
CA PRO A 76 8.83 2.76 -8.42
C PRO A 76 7.46 2.37 -7.83
N TYR A 77 7.49 1.32 -7.03
CA TYR A 77 6.38 0.87 -6.19
C TYR A 77 6.81 0.99 -4.73
N LEU A 78 5.94 1.50 -3.88
CA LEU A 78 6.16 1.56 -2.45
C LEU A 78 5.61 0.31 -1.79
N VAL A 79 6.38 -0.25 -0.89
CA VAL A 79 5.89 -1.19 0.11
C VAL A 79 5.52 -0.37 1.35
N VAL A 80 4.28 -0.49 1.80
CA VAL A 80 3.72 0.32 2.88
C VAL A 80 3.22 -0.57 4.00
N LYS A 81 3.81 -0.46 5.18
CA LYS A 81 3.35 -1.15 6.38
C LYS A 81 2.08 -0.50 6.91
N LEU A 82 0.98 -1.25 6.90
CA LEU A 82 -0.35 -0.73 7.20
C LEU A 82 -0.52 -0.35 8.68
N SER A 83 -1.13 0.81 8.91
CA SER A 83 -1.52 1.26 10.23
C SER A 83 -2.58 0.33 10.82
N ARG A 84 -2.59 0.18 12.15
CA ARG A 84 -3.62 -0.64 12.84
C ARG A 84 -5.04 -0.14 12.54
N LYS A 85 -5.22 1.18 12.41
CA LYS A 85 -6.51 1.81 12.10
C LYS A 85 -6.96 1.46 10.68
N PHE A 86 -6.07 1.55 9.70
CA PHE A 86 -6.38 1.22 8.31
C PHE A 86 -6.66 -0.28 8.12
N ARG A 87 -5.87 -1.17 8.75
CA ARG A 87 -6.12 -2.62 8.71
C ARG A 87 -7.53 -3.00 9.16
N LYS A 88 -8.05 -2.36 10.22
CA LYS A 88 -9.43 -2.59 10.68
C LYS A 88 -10.48 -2.12 9.67
N LYS A 89 -10.21 -1.02 8.95
CA LYS A 89 -11.08 -0.51 7.89
C LYS A 89 -11.13 -1.49 6.71
N VAL A 90 -9.97 -1.99 6.26
CA VAL A 90 -9.88 -2.96 5.16
C VAL A 90 -10.58 -4.28 5.50
N LYS A 91 -10.36 -4.84 6.70
CA LYS A 91 -11.04 -6.07 7.17
C LYS A 91 -12.56 -5.94 7.26
N ARG A 92 -13.08 -4.73 7.51
CA ARG A 92 -14.53 -4.47 7.51
C ARG A 92 -15.12 -4.36 6.11
N ALA A 93 -14.33 -3.91 5.14
CA ALA A 93 -14.77 -3.79 3.75
C ALA A 93 -14.65 -5.11 2.96
N SER A 94 -14.01 -6.12 3.53
CA SER A 94 -13.90 -7.48 2.98
C SER A 94 -14.99 -8.44 3.46
N TRP A 95 -16.06 -7.91 4.06
CA TRP A 95 -17.25 -8.64 4.49
C TRP A 95 -18.46 -8.15 3.68
#